data_AF-A0A7K4IHG1-F1
#
_entry.id   AF-A0A7K4IHG1-F1
#
_cell.length_a   1.000
_cell.length_b   1.000
_cell.length_c   1.000
_cell.angle_alpha   90.00
_cell.angle_beta   90.00
_cell.angle_gamma   90.00
#
_symmetry.space_group_name_H-M   'P 1'
#
loop_
_entity.id
_entity.type
_entity.pdbx_description
1 polymer ?
#
loop_
_entity_poly.entity_id
_entity_poly.type
_entity_poly.pdbx_seq_one_letter_code
_entity_poly.pdbx_strand_id
1 'polypeptide(L)'
;MTKKRRWTRRDIIVLLAFSLLLILVISDRSPPVHNSVTGGNTSNNEAANLEDFEDWIEKGFEQYGDFSINNSLTAEVVVGAEESYKSIQDAFDSGFSCIYLRKQRFNVTQPIKPPMEDFYLIGDGAEIVATEPMSEIFDISSTRYAHFDGLFINGNGLAEKCINAMRTPSRVPVHQIRNCKIWGATLANVDFTGCEDSLIFNCWIDGRKVNDTPDAIT
;
A
#
# COMPACT_ATOMS: atom_id res chain seq x y z
N MET A 1 10.41 0.76 -49.70
CA MET A 1 11.86 0.78 -49.35
C MET A 1 12.16 2.01 -48.52
N THR A 2 12.22 1.90 -47.20
CA THR A 2 12.56 3.02 -46.29
C THR A 2 14.07 3.07 -46.05
N LYS A 3 14.71 4.18 -46.43
CA LYS A 3 16.15 4.40 -46.20
C LYS A 3 16.40 4.57 -44.70
N LYS A 4 17.13 3.63 -44.09
CA LYS A 4 17.66 3.78 -42.73
C LYS A 4 18.65 4.94 -42.68
N ARG A 5 18.31 5.99 -41.93
CA ARG A 5 19.18 7.15 -41.69
C ARG A 5 20.29 6.73 -40.72
N ARG A 6 21.55 6.76 -41.16
CA ARG A 6 22.72 6.56 -40.29
C ARG A 6 22.99 7.84 -39.52
N TRP A 7 22.93 7.75 -38.20
CA TRP A 7 23.29 8.82 -37.29
C TRP A 7 24.81 9.01 -37.32
N THR A 8 25.24 10.26 -37.47
CA THR A 8 26.65 10.61 -37.41
C THR A 8 27.08 10.78 -35.95
N ARG A 9 28.38 10.68 -35.68
CA ARG A 9 28.93 10.93 -34.33
C ARG A 9 28.54 12.32 -33.78
N ARG A 10 28.31 13.30 -34.65
CA ARG A 10 27.85 14.63 -34.26
C ARG A 10 26.41 14.61 -33.73
N ASP A 11 25.53 13.83 -34.35
CA ASP A 11 24.13 13.72 -33.93
C ASP A 11 24.00 13.07 -32.54
N ILE A 12 24.87 12.10 -32.24
CA ILE A 12 24.91 11.43 -30.92
C ILE A 12 25.38 12.40 -29.83
N ILE A 13 26.41 13.22 -30.11
CA ILE A 13 26.93 14.19 -29.14
C ILE A 13 25.89 15.26 -28.82
N VAL A 14 25.15 15.75 -29.82
CA VAL A 14 24.08 16.74 -29.62
C VAL A 14 22.94 16.16 -28.78
N LEU A 15 22.54 14.91 -29.03
CA LEU A 15 21.52 14.23 -28.23
C LEU A 15 21.94 14.05 -26.77
N LEU A 16 23.20 13.65 -26.52
CA LEU A 16 23.71 13.48 -25.16
C LEU A 16 23.79 14.81 -24.40
N ALA A 17 24.24 15.87 -25.06
CA ALA A 17 24.30 17.21 -24.45
C ALA A 17 22.91 17.74 -24.10
N PHE A 18 21.91 17.50 -24.96
CA PHE A 18 20.53 17.91 -24.71
C PHE A 18 19.90 17.15 -23.53
N SER A 19 20.14 15.83 -23.44
CA SER A 19 19.68 15.01 -22.31
C SER A 19 20.31 15.44 -20.98
N LEU A 20 21.60 15.80 -20.98
CA LEU A 20 22.30 16.24 -19.77
C LEU A 20 21.77 17.60 -19.27
N LEU A 21 21.47 18.52 -20.19
CA LEU A 21 20.88 19.82 -19.87
C LEU A 21 19.48 19.66 -19.26
N LEU A 22 18.69 18.71 -19.78
CA LEU A 22 17.32 18.46 -19.28
C LEU A 22 17.33 17.94 -17.83
N ILE A 23 18.28 17.06 -17.49
CA ILE A 23 18.43 16.53 -16.12
C ILE A 23 18.78 17.66 -15.14
N LEU A 24 19.69 18.55 -15.51
CA LEU A 24 20.09 19.68 -14.66
C LEU A 24 18.95 20.67 -14.39
N VAL A 25 18.05 20.88 -15.36
CA VAL A 25 16.88 21.77 -15.18
C VAL A 25 15.83 21.15 -14.23
N ILE A 26 15.75 19.82 -14.14
CA ILE A 26 14.79 19.14 -13.26
C ILE A 26 15.33 19.08 -11.82
N SER A 27 16.65 19.03 -11.61
CA SER A 27 17.26 18.94 -10.28
C SER A 27 17.26 20.26 -9.47
N ASP A 28 16.98 21.41 -10.09
CA ASP A 28 17.00 22.71 -9.40
C ASP A 28 15.65 23.09 -8.75
N ARG A 29 14.64 22.21 -8.81
CA ARG A 29 13.36 22.39 -8.12
C ARG A 29 13.36 21.74 -6.74
N SER A 30 14.12 22.34 -5.81
CA SER A 30 13.88 22.08 -4.39
C SER A 30 12.58 22.79 -3.95
N PRO A 31 11.67 22.15 -3.20
CA PRO A 31 10.50 22.83 -2.65
C PRO A 31 10.92 23.85 -1.58
N PRO A 32 10.22 24.98 -1.44
CA PRO A 32 10.57 26.01 -0.47
C PRO A 32 10.32 25.49 0.95
N VAL A 33 11.36 25.57 1.80
CA VAL A 33 11.25 25.31 3.24
C VAL A 33 10.62 26.54 3.88
N HIS A 34 9.33 26.47 4.20
CA HIS A 34 8.68 27.47 5.05
C HIS A 34 8.88 27.09 6.53
N ASN A 35 9.79 27.80 7.19
CA ASN A 35 9.83 27.83 8.66
C ASN A 35 8.75 28.79 9.16
N SER A 36 7.83 28.33 9.99
CA SER A 36 7.08 29.23 10.89
C SER A 36 6.88 28.59 12.26
N VAL A 37 7.55 29.16 13.25
CA VAL A 37 7.21 29.03 14.67
C VAL A 37 6.35 30.23 15.03
N THR A 38 5.14 30.01 15.56
CA THR A 38 4.54 30.75 16.68
C THR A 38 3.16 30.18 17.03
N GLY A 39 2.82 30.19 18.31
CA GLY A 39 1.72 29.42 18.91
C GLY A 39 0.37 30.14 19.03
N GLY A 40 -0.60 29.38 19.55
CA GLY A 40 -1.79 29.89 20.26
C GLY A 40 -3.05 30.14 19.42
N ASN A 41 -3.90 29.12 19.24
CA ASN A 41 -5.36 29.12 19.52
C ASN A 41 -6.03 27.92 18.83
N THR A 42 -6.15 26.82 19.58
CA THR A 42 -6.78 25.57 19.20
C THR A 42 -8.29 25.62 19.45
N SER A 43 -9.08 25.93 18.42
CA SER A 43 -10.48 25.46 18.33
C SER A 43 -11.12 25.67 16.95
N ASN A 44 -10.57 26.50 16.06
CA ASN A 44 -11.15 26.75 14.72
C ASN A 44 -10.39 26.09 13.56
N ASN A 45 -9.23 25.48 13.83
CA ASN A 45 -8.37 24.89 12.79
C ASN A 45 -8.64 23.40 12.54
N GLU A 46 -9.32 22.68 13.43
CA GLU A 46 -9.55 21.24 13.24
C GLU A 46 -10.57 20.96 12.13
N ALA A 47 -11.60 21.80 11.99
CA ALA A 47 -12.59 21.67 10.92
C ALA A 47 -12.01 22.06 9.54
N ALA A 48 -11.20 23.12 9.47
CA ALA A 48 -10.56 23.55 8.23
C ALA A 48 -9.50 22.56 7.71
N ASN A 49 -8.80 21.86 8.62
CA ASN A 49 -7.87 20.78 8.24
C ASN A 49 -8.58 19.51 7.73
N LEU A 50 -9.85 19.31 8.06
CA LEU A 50 -10.63 18.16 7.60
C LEU A 50 -11.16 18.38 6.17
N GLU A 51 -11.62 19.59 5.85
CA GLU A 51 -12.03 19.97 4.48
C GLU A 51 -10.84 19.95 3.51
N ASP A 52 -9.66 20.45 3.92
CA ASP A 52 -8.43 20.38 3.11
C ASP A 52 -7.94 18.92 2.87
N PHE A 53 -8.35 17.97 3.73
CA PHE A 53 -7.96 16.55 3.62
C PHE A 53 -8.78 15.77 2.60
N GLU A 54 -10.10 15.97 2.55
CA GLU A 54 -10.95 15.35 1.53
C GLU A 54 -10.56 15.83 0.12
N ASP A 55 -10.28 17.13 0.00
CA ASP A 55 -9.82 17.78 -1.23
C ASP A 55 -8.41 17.30 -1.68
N TRP A 56 -7.56 16.91 -0.73
CA TRP A 56 -6.23 16.35 -1.02
C TRP A 56 -6.29 14.89 -1.47
N ILE A 57 -7.20 14.09 -0.90
CA ILE A 57 -7.46 12.71 -1.34
C ILE A 57 -7.93 12.70 -2.79
N GLU A 58 -8.91 13.54 -3.12
CA GLU A 58 -9.47 13.63 -4.48
C GLU A 58 -8.40 14.04 -5.49
N LYS A 59 -7.62 15.10 -5.20
CA LYS A 59 -6.50 15.53 -6.06
C LYS A 59 -5.40 14.49 -6.17
N GLY A 60 -5.13 13.72 -5.11
CA GLY A 60 -4.20 12.59 -5.13
C GLY A 60 -4.66 11.47 -6.07
N PHE A 61 -5.94 11.14 -6.05
CA PHE A 61 -6.56 10.20 -6.99
C PHE A 61 -6.53 10.73 -8.43
N GLU A 62 -6.84 12.00 -8.66
CA GLU A 62 -6.82 12.60 -10.00
C GLU A 62 -5.40 12.71 -10.57
N GLN A 63 -4.40 13.06 -9.75
CA GLN A 63 -3.04 13.35 -10.21
C GLN A 63 -2.17 12.10 -10.34
N TYR A 64 -2.43 11.07 -9.52
CA TYR A 64 -1.59 9.87 -9.44
C TYR A 64 -2.37 8.55 -9.47
N GLY A 65 -3.70 8.60 -9.32
CA GLY A 65 -4.58 7.43 -9.29
C GLY A 65 -5.05 6.94 -10.66
N ASP A 66 -4.77 7.66 -11.75
CA ASP A 66 -5.06 7.17 -13.10
C ASP A 66 -3.97 6.19 -13.60
N PHE A 67 -3.77 5.12 -12.85
CA PHE A 67 -3.49 3.84 -13.47
C PHE A 67 -4.84 3.24 -13.78
N SER A 68 -5.33 3.45 -15.00
CA SER A 68 -6.56 2.87 -15.49
C SER A 68 -6.68 1.38 -15.10
N ILE A 69 -7.42 1.07 -14.02
CA ILE A 69 -7.96 -0.27 -13.73
C ILE A 69 -9.18 -0.49 -14.65
N ASN A 70 -9.15 0.04 -15.88
CA ASN A 70 -10.20 -0.13 -16.88
C ASN A 70 -10.13 -1.49 -17.60
N ASN A 71 -9.17 -2.34 -17.23
CA ASN A 71 -9.32 -3.77 -17.38
C ASN A 71 -9.56 -4.33 -16.00
N SER A 72 -10.84 -4.37 -15.61
CA SER A 72 -11.35 -5.12 -14.48
C SER A 72 -10.52 -6.39 -14.27
N LEU A 73 -9.70 -6.43 -13.22
CA LEU A 73 -9.32 -7.69 -12.60
C LEU A 73 -10.63 -8.25 -12.07
N THR A 74 -11.34 -9.02 -12.89
CA THR A 74 -12.47 -9.82 -12.44
C THR A 74 -11.90 -10.74 -11.38
N ALA A 75 -12.20 -10.46 -10.12
CA ALA A 75 -11.80 -11.33 -9.02
C ALA A 75 -12.22 -12.76 -9.34
N GLU A 76 -11.30 -13.70 -9.11
CA GLU A 76 -11.56 -15.12 -9.32
C GLU A 76 -12.59 -15.65 -8.31
N VAL A 77 -12.57 -15.07 -7.11
CA VAL A 77 -13.45 -15.44 -6.01
C VAL A 77 -13.83 -14.23 -5.16
N VAL A 78 -15.03 -14.28 -4.59
CA VAL A 78 -15.52 -13.33 -3.58
C VAL A 78 -15.52 -14.03 -2.23
N VAL A 79 -14.98 -13.35 -1.20
CA VAL A 79 -14.91 -13.86 0.17
C VAL A 79 -15.77 -12.99 1.09
N GLY A 80 -16.61 -13.62 1.92
CA GLY A 80 -17.56 -12.94 2.79
C GLY A 80 -18.50 -13.90 3.53
N ALA A 81 -19.29 -13.41 4.48
CA ALA A 81 -20.13 -14.26 5.35
C ALA A 81 -21.20 -15.07 4.58
N GLU A 82 -21.68 -14.53 3.46
CA GLU A 82 -22.70 -15.12 2.59
C GLU A 82 -22.12 -15.84 1.36
N GLU A 83 -20.79 -15.92 1.27
CA GLU A 83 -20.10 -16.48 0.11
C GLU A 83 -19.66 -17.93 0.38
N SER A 84 -19.25 -18.64 -0.69
CA SER A 84 -18.71 -20.00 -0.56
C SER A 84 -17.43 -20.05 0.28
N TYR A 85 -16.67 -18.95 0.29
CA TYR A 85 -15.47 -18.78 1.09
C TYR A 85 -15.70 -17.68 2.12
N LYS A 86 -15.55 -18.02 3.40
CA LYS A 86 -15.72 -17.09 4.53
C LYS A 86 -14.40 -16.59 5.11
N SER A 87 -13.32 -17.32 4.82
CA SER A 87 -11.96 -17.08 5.29
C SER A 87 -11.06 -16.74 4.10
N ILE A 88 -10.20 -15.74 4.29
CA ILE A 88 -9.20 -15.33 3.29
C ILE A 88 -8.19 -16.46 3.07
N GLN A 89 -7.79 -17.14 4.15
CA GLN A 89 -6.84 -18.25 4.07
C GLN A 89 -7.43 -19.43 3.26
N ASP A 90 -8.69 -19.78 3.49
CA ASP A 90 -9.33 -20.91 2.79
C ASP A 90 -9.41 -20.68 1.27
N ALA A 91 -9.59 -19.42 0.86
CA ALA A 91 -9.56 -19.04 -0.55
C ALA A 91 -8.15 -19.16 -1.15
N PHE A 92 -7.11 -18.70 -0.45
CA PHE A 92 -5.73 -18.92 -0.88
C PHE A 92 -5.36 -20.42 -0.93
N ASP A 93 -5.76 -21.19 0.08
CA ASP A 93 -5.52 -22.64 0.15
C ASP A 93 -6.24 -23.40 -0.97
N SER A 94 -7.35 -22.84 -1.47
CA SER A 94 -8.07 -23.37 -2.65
C SER A 94 -7.44 -22.98 -3.98
N GLY A 95 -6.34 -22.23 -3.97
CA GLY A 95 -5.57 -21.86 -5.15
C GLY A 95 -6.02 -20.57 -5.83
N PHE A 96 -6.89 -19.77 -5.21
CA PHE A 96 -7.26 -18.46 -5.77
C PHE A 96 -6.15 -17.44 -5.55
N SER A 97 -5.86 -16.68 -6.59
CA SER A 97 -4.82 -15.65 -6.62
C SER A 97 -5.39 -14.24 -6.72
N CYS A 98 -6.61 -14.07 -7.22
CA CYS A 98 -7.29 -12.79 -7.27
C CYS A 98 -8.60 -12.83 -6.47
N ILE A 99 -8.59 -12.23 -5.28
CA ILE A 99 -9.67 -12.31 -4.29
C ILE A 99 -10.29 -10.93 -4.10
N TYR A 100 -11.62 -10.86 -4.19
CA TYR A 100 -12.39 -9.68 -3.74
C TYR A 100 -13.00 -9.95 -2.35
N LEU A 101 -12.75 -9.04 -1.42
CA LEU A 101 -13.32 -9.07 -0.08
C LEU A 101 -14.59 -8.23 -0.02
N ARG A 102 -15.70 -8.84 0.44
CA ARG A 102 -16.92 -8.10 0.77
C ARG A 102 -16.62 -7.05 1.83
N LYS A 103 -17.35 -5.93 1.77
CA LYS A 103 -17.30 -4.87 2.79
C LYS A 103 -17.91 -5.36 4.11
N GLN A 104 -17.06 -5.97 4.94
CA GLN A 104 -17.39 -6.48 6.26
C GLN A 104 -16.11 -6.56 7.10
N ARG A 105 -16.26 -6.92 8.38
CA ARG A 105 -15.13 -7.26 9.25
C ARG A 105 -14.76 -8.74 9.10
N PHE A 106 -13.47 -9.00 8.93
CA PHE A 106 -12.82 -10.31 8.95
C PHE A 106 -11.95 -10.40 10.21
N ASN A 107 -12.38 -11.23 11.15
CA ASN A 107 -11.61 -11.50 12.35
C ASN A 107 -10.53 -12.55 12.03
N VAL A 108 -9.28 -12.19 12.28
CA VAL A 108 -8.11 -13.02 12.01
C VAL A 108 -7.53 -13.50 13.34
N THR A 109 -7.48 -14.82 13.49
CA THR A 109 -6.97 -15.50 14.70
C THR A 109 -5.57 -16.07 14.50
N GLN A 110 -5.07 -16.10 13.26
CA GLN A 110 -3.73 -16.60 12.89
C GLN A 110 -3.23 -15.85 11.64
N PRO A 111 -1.90 -15.73 11.44
CA PRO A 111 -1.35 -15.08 10.26
C PRO A 111 -1.90 -15.67 8.96
N ILE A 112 -2.29 -14.80 8.02
CA ILE A 112 -2.69 -15.15 6.67
C ILE A 112 -1.41 -15.32 5.84
N LYS A 113 -1.29 -16.47 5.19
CA LYS A 113 -0.17 -16.87 4.34
C LYS A 113 -0.65 -17.02 2.90
N PRO A 114 -0.50 -15.97 2.06
CA PRO A 114 -0.83 -16.05 0.64
C PRO A 114 0.10 -17.01 -0.12
N PRO A 115 -0.19 -17.32 -1.40
CA PRO A 115 0.68 -18.18 -2.20
C PRO A 115 2.07 -17.57 -2.40
N MET A 116 3.03 -18.42 -2.79
CA MET A 116 4.38 -17.99 -3.17
C MET A 116 4.40 -17.20 -4.49
N GLU A 117 3.38 -17.38 -5.32
CA GLU A 117 3.19 -16.68 -6.60
C GLU A 117 2.51 -15.31 -6.41
N ASP A 118 2.23 -14.64 -7.53
CA ASP A 118 1.56 -13.34 -7.53
C ASP A 118 0.13 -13.47 -7.01
N PHE A 119 -0.31 -12.53 -6.17
CA PHE A 119 -1.71 -12.44 -5.76
C PHE A 119 -2.22 -10.99 -5.70
N TYR A 120 -3.54 -10.87 -5.77
CA TYR A 120 -4.31 -9.65 -5.70
C TYR A 120 -5.41 -9.82 -4.65
N LEU A 121 -5.41 -8.94 -3.65
CA LEU A 121 -6.43 -8.86 -2.61
C LEU A 121 -7.06 -7.48 -2.66
N ILE A 122 -8.30 -7.44 -3.14
CA ILE A 122 -9.01 -6.20 -3.43
C ILE A 122 -10.23 -6.11 -2.51
N GLY A 123 -10.54 -4.93 -2.01
CA GLY A 123 -11.80 -4.67 -1.32
C GLY A 123 -12.31 -3.27 -1.60
N ASP A 124 -13.55 -3.03 -1.18
CA ASP A 124 -14.12 -1.68 -1.07
C ASP A 124 -14.51 -1.45 0.40
N GLY A 125 -13.47 -1.34 1.22
CA GLY A 125 -13.59 -1.11 2.65
C GLY A 125 -13.84 -2.34 3.52
N ALA A 126 -13.34 -3.50 3.10
CA ALA A 126 -13.21 -4.67 3.96
C ALA A 126 -12.23 -4.40 5.11
N GLU A 127 -12.62 -4.74 6.34
CA GLU A 127 -11.79 -4.57 7.54
C GLU A 127 -11.22 -5.92 7.99
N ILE A 128 -9.90 -6.07 7.98
CA ILE A 128 -9.18 -7.24 8.47
C ILE A 128 -8.58 -6.89 9.83
N VAL A 129 -9.01 -7.59 10.89
CA VAL A 129 -8.68 -7.24 12.27
C VAL A 129 -8.07 -8.44 13.00
N ALA A 130 -6.92 -8.24 13.62
CA ALA A 130 -6.36 -9.23 14.55
C ALA A 130 -7.24 -9.34 15.80
N THR A 131 -7.68 -10.55 16.14
CA THR A 131 -8.44 -10.83 17.38
C THR A 131 -7.66 -11.68 18.38
N GLU A 132 -6.48 -12.15 17.99
CA GLU A 132 -5.56 -12.90 18.85
C GLU A 132 -4.13 -12.36 18.67
N PRO A 133 -3.23 -12.51 19.67
CA PRO A 133 -1.83 -12.13 19.53
C PRO A 133 -1.14 -12.86 18.37
N MET A 134 -0.42 -12.13 17.50
CA MET A 134 0.28 -12.71 16.34
C MET A 134 1.49 -11.89 15.90
N SER A 135 2.42 -12.52 15.18
CA SER A 135 3.57 -11.84 14.55
C SER A 135 3.11 -10.89 13.45
N GLU A 136 2.26 -11.36 12.54
CA GLU A 136 1.70 -10.53 11.48
C GLU A 136 0.28 -10.92 11.09
N ILE A 137 -0.50 -9.98 10.55
CA ILE A 137 -1.78 -10.31 9.89
C ILE A 137 -1.51 -10.97 8.55
N PHE A 138 -0.64 -10.40 7.73
CA PHE A 138 -0.22 -10.96 6.44
C PHE A 138 1.28 -11.27 6.43
N ASP A 139 1.62 -12.54 6.27
CA ASP A 139 2.98 -13.00 6.00
C ASP A 139 3.17 -13.17 4.49
N ILE A 140 3.74 -12.15 3.85
CA ILE A 140 4.09 -12.16 2.41
C ILE A 140 5.59 -12.33 2.22
N SER A 141 6.31 -12.75 3.26
CA SER A 141 7.76 -12.96 3.25
C SER A 141 8.22 -14.09 2.32
N SER A 142 7.29 -14.84 1.71
CA SER A 142 7.55 -15.87 0.71
C SER A 142 7.01 -15.53 -0.69
N THR A 143 6.05 -14.60 -0.79
CA THR A 143 5.34 -14.19 -2.01
C THR A 143 6.21 -13.41 -3.01
N ARG A 144 6.10 -13.72 -4.31
CA ARG A 144 6.78 -13.04 -5.42
C ARG A 144 6.26 -11.61 -5.65
N TYR A 145 4.95 -11.43 -5.71
CA TYR A 145 4.28 -10.14 -5.86
C TYR A 145 2.98 -10.13 -5.07
N ALA A 146 2.74 -9.06 -4.32
CA ALA A 146 1.51 -8.89 -3.54
C ALA A 146 0.86 -7.56 -3.93
N HIS A 147 -0.43 -7.58 -4.24
CA HIS A 147 -1.21 -6.38 -4.51
C HIS A 147 -2.37 -6.31 -3.52
N PHE A 148 -2.36 -5.28 -2.68
CA PHE A 148 -3.45 -4.93 -1.77
C PHE A 148 -4.10 -3.64 -2.25
N ASP A 149 -5.43 -3.63 -2.40
CA ASP A 149 -6.17 -2.44 -2.82
C ASP A 149 -7.48 -2.26 -2.04
N GLY A 150 -7.71 -1.06 -1.50
CA GLY A 150 -8.99 -0.68 -0.89
C GLY A 150 -9.32 -1.37 0.44
N LEU A 151 -8.30 -1.74 1.23
CA LEU A 151 -8.46 -2.51 2.46
C LEU A 151 -8.24 -1.68 3.73
N PHE A 152 -8.92 -2.07 4.81
CA PHE A 152 -8.65 -1.61 6.17
C PHE A 152 -7.95 -2.74 6.93
N ILE A 153 -6.68 -2.58 7.30
CA ILE A 153 -5.87 -3.62 7.97
C ILE A 153 -5.49 -3.12 9.37
N ASN A 154 -6.00 -3.81 10.39
CA ASN A 154 -5.93 -3.38 11.78
C ASN A 154 -5.26 -4.43 12.67
N GLY A 155 -4.02 -4.17 13.06
CA GLY A 155 -3.25 -4.96 14.03
C GLY A 155 -3.85 -5.01 15.42
N ASN A 156 -4.77 -4.10 15.75
CA ASN A 156 -5.57 -4.09 16.98
C ASN A 156 -4.77 -4.18 18.30
N GLY A 157 -3.51 -3.74 18.29
CA GLY A 157 -2.57 -3.92 19.42
C GLY A 157 -2.16 -5.38 19.69
N LEU A 158 -2.61 -6.32 18.85
CA LEU A 158 -2.39 -7.76 19.00
C LEU A 158 -1.39 -8.31 17.98
N ALA A 159 -1.26 -7.66 16.82
CA ALA A 159 -0.26 -8.02 15.82
C ALA A 159 1.03 -7.20 16.00
N GLU A 160 2.20 -7.86 15.93
CA GLU A 160 3.47 -7.12 15.87
C GLU A 160 3.57 -6.32 14.57
N LYS A 161 3.11 -6.90 13.47
CA LYS A 161 3.05 -6.27 12.15
C LYS A 161 1.70 -6.43 11.48
N CYS A 162 1.27 -5.50 10.64
CA CYS A 162 0.10 -5.76 9.78
C CYS A 162 0.52 -6.53 8.53
N ILE A 163 1.57 -6.08 7.85
CA ILE A 163 2.10 -6.73 6.64
C ILE A 163 3.60 -6.96 6.81
N ASN A 164 4.03 -8.21 6.76
CA ASN A 164 5.43 -8.62 6.83
C ASN A 164 5.90 -9.14 5.47
N ALA A 165 6.78 -8.38 4.80
CA ALA A 165 7.44 -8.78 3.56
C ALA A 165 8.94 -8.97 3.71
N MET A 166 9.46 -8.95 4.95
CA MET A 166 10.89 -8.92 5.21
C MET A 166 11.64 -10.08 4.52
N ARG A 167 12.75 -9.75 3.85
CA ARG A 167 13.64 -10.70 3.16
C ARG A 167 15.08 -10.57 3.62
N THR A 168 15.66 -11.70 4.04
CA THR A 168 17.09 -11.81 4.34
C THR A 168 17.64 -13.09 3.71
N PRO A 169 18.58 -13.02 2.73
CA PRO A 169 19.13 -11.80 2.12
C PRO A 169 18.09 -11.04 1.28
N SER A 170 18.37 -9.77 0.97
CA SER A 170 17.54 -8.93 0.11
C SER A 170 17.29 -9.60 -1.26
N ARG A 171 16.09 -9.39 -1.80
CA ARG A 171 15.65 -9.89 -3.11
C ARG A 171 14.85 -8.78 -3.82
N VAL A 172 14.44 -9.04 -5.06
CA VAL A 172 13.61 -8.11 -5.86
C VAL A 172 12.12 -8.53 -5.92
N PRO A 173 11.39 -8.73 -4.79
CA PRO A 173 9.94 -8.85 -4.85
C PRO A 173 9.33 -7.45 -4.89
N VAL A 174 8.44 -7.25 -5.85
CA VAL A 174 7.70 -5.99 -6.04
C VAL A 174 6.37 -6.15 -5.33
N HIS A 175 6.07 -5.32 -4.34
CA HIS A 175 4.75 -5.31 -3.69
C HIS A 175 4.05 -3.99 -3.93
N GLN A 176 2.72 -4.01 -4.03
CA GLN A 176 1.89 -2.82 -4.13
C GLN A 176 0.84 -2.81 -3.03
N ILE A 177 0.78 -1.72 -2.29
CA ILE A 177 -0.26 -1.43 -1.32
C ILE A 177 -0.88 -0.11 -1.74
N ARG A 178 -2.17 -0.14 -2.10
CA ARG A 178 -2.89 1.01 -2.66
C ARG A 178 -4.19 1.25 -1.91
N ASN A 179 -4.55 2.52 -1.71
CA ASN A 179 -5.86 2.90 -1.19
C ASN A 179 -6.23 2.20 0.14
N CYS A 180 -5.22 1.86 0.95
CA CYS A 180 -5.41 1.10 2.17
C CYS A 180 -5.31 2.00 3.40
N LYS A 181 -6.02 1.65 4.47
CA LYS A 181 -5.75 2.14 5.82
C LYS A 181 -5.07 1.03 6.62
N ILE A 182 -3.91 1.30 7.23
CA ILE A 182 -3.13 0.30 7.98
C ILE A 182 -2.73 0.87 9.34
N TRP A 183 -3.11 0.20 10.43
CA TRP A 183 -2.86 0.69 11.78
C TRP A 183 -2.86 -0.42 12.83
N GLY A 184 -2.50 -0.07 14.06
CA GLY A 184 -2.68 -0.93 15.23
C GLY A 184 -1.62 -2.03 15.38
N ALA A 185 -0.56 -2.04 14.58
CA ALA A 185 0.60 -2.89 14.82
C ALA A 185 1.43 -2.40 16.03
N THR A 186 2.01 -3.31 16.82
CA THR A 186 2.83 -2.94 17.98
C THR A 186 4.29 -2.64 17.61
N LEU A 187 4.78 -3.16 16.49
CA LEU A 187 6.15 -2.94 15.98
C LEU A 187 6.16 -2.14 14.67
N ALA A 188 5.51 -2.64 13.61
CA ALA A 188 5.51 -1.98 12.30
C ALA A 188 4.26 -2.31 11.47
N ASN A 189 3.55 -1.31 10.97
CA ASN A 189 2.37 -1.55 10.12
C ASN A 189 2.74 -2.28 8.81
N VAL A 190 3.83 -1.88 8.15
CA VAL A 190 4.34 -2.53 6.93
C VAL A 190 5.85 -2.68 7.07
N ASP A 191 6.36 -3.89 6.86
CA ASP A 191 7.80 -4.16 6.85
C ASP A 191 8.25 -4.68 5.49
N PHE A 192 8.94 -3.81 4.74
CA PHE A 192 9.55 -4.08 3.44
C PHE A 192 11.07 -4.24 3.50
N THR A 193 11.62 -4.54 4.67
CA THR A 193 13.07 -4.71 4.83
C THR A 193 13.60 -5.78 3.87
N GLY A 194 14.49 -5.39 2.97
CA GLY A 194 15.08 -6.29 1.97
C GLY A 194 14.23 -6.54 0.71
N CYS A 195 13.14 -5.80 0.51
CA CYS A 195 12.41 -5.73 -0.76
C CYS A 195 12.96 -4.59 -1.63
N GLU A 196 12.89 -4.75 -2.95
CA GLU A 196 13.23 -3.71 -3.94
C GLU A 196 11.97 -3.35 -4.76
N ASP A 197 11.83 -2.09 -5.16
CA ASP A 197 10.76 -1.58 -6.04
C ASP A 197 9.31 -1.71 -5.53
N SER A 198 9.09 -1.92 -4.22
CA SER A 198 7.75 -1.90 -3.62
C SER A 198 7.13 -0.49 -3.57
N LEU A 199 5.82 -0.41 -3.76
CA LEU A 199 5.02 0.81 -3.78
C LEU A 199 3.99 0.81 -2.64
N ILE A 200 3.96 1.90 -1.89
CA ILE A 200 2.85 2.28 -1.02
C ILE A 200 2.27 3.56 -1.59
N PHE A 201 1.00 3.55 -1.99
CA PHE A 201 0.39 4.66 -2.72
C PHE A 201 -1.02 4.94 -2.21
N ASN A 202 -1.30 6.21 -1.90
CA ASN A 202 -2.59 6.64 -1.36
C ASN A 202 -3.04 5.83 -0.13
N CYS A 203 -2.12 5.59 0.81
CA CYS A 203 -2.41 4.83 2.02
C CYS A 203 -2.42 5.72 3.24
N TRP A 204 -3.36 5.47 4.17
CA TRP A 204 -3.33 6.04 5.49
C TRP A 204 -2.68 5.08 6.47
N ILE A 205 -1.49 5.42 6.97
CA ILE A 205 -0.76 4.63 7.97
C ILE A 205 -0.74 5.38 9.29
N ASP A 206 -1.31 4.80 10.33
CA ASP A 206 -1.28 5.38 11.69
C ASP A 206 -0.15 4.75 12.52
N GLY A 207 0.89 5.55 12.79
CA GLY A 207 2.05 5.14 13.57
C GLY A 207 1.91 5.34 15.07
N ARG A 208 0.73 5.73 15.58
CA ARG A 208 0.51 5.82 17.02
C ARG A 208 0.67 4.44 17.64
N LYS A 209 1.51 4.36 18.66
CA LYS A 209 1.48 3.22 19.58
C LYS A 209 0.11 3.22 20.23
N VAL A 210 -0.70 2.21 19.91
CA VAL A 210 -1.92 1.94 20.64
C VAL A 210 -1.48 1.46 22.02
N ASN A 211 -1.28 2.41 22.93
CA ASN A 211 -1.08 2.15 24.35
C ASN A 211 -2.39 1.79 25.05
N ASP A 212 -3.49 1.77 24.30
CA ASP A 212 -4.74 1.16 24.73
C ASP A 212 -4.49 -0.35 24.73
N THR A 213 -3.92 -0.80 25.84
CA THR A 213 -4.31 -2.08 26.39
C THR A 213 -5.83 -2.06 26.29
N PRO A 214 -6.49 -2.96 25.53
CA PRO A 214 -7.92 -3.08 25.70
C PRO A 214 -8.10 -3.27 27.19
N ASP A 215 -8.83 -2.39 27.87
CA ASP A 215 -9.40 -2.75 29.15
C ASP A 215 -10.03 -4.11 28.89
N ALA A 216 -9.39 -5.14 29.42
CA ALA A 216 -9.80 -6.51 29.25
C ALA A 216 -11.29 -6.49 29.59
N ILE A 217 -12.12 -6.75 28.58
CA ILE A 217 -13.55 -6.74 28.74
C ILE A 217 -13.86 -7.87 29.72
N THR A 218 -14.03 -7.49 30.99
CA THR A 218 -14.62 -8.19 32.15
C THR A 218 -14.26 -9.66 32.38
#